data_AF-A0AAW2MM32-F1
#
_entry.id   AF-A0AAW2MM32-F1
#
_cell.length_a   1.000
_cell.length_b   1.000
_cell.length_c   1.000
_cell.angle_alpha   90.00
_cell.angle_beta   90.00
_cell.angle_gamma   90.00
#
_symmetry.space_group_name_H-M   'P 1'
#
loop_
_entity.id
_entity.type
_entity.pdbx_description
1 polymer ?
#
loop_
_entity_poly.entity_id
_entity_poly.type
_entity_poly.pdbx_seq_one_letter_code
_entity_poly.pdbx_strand_id
1 'polypeptide(L)'
;MMEGENPLANAIRANFTRPSWAFLLLIFTGLAVLSIHITRNTIFQLGPISSQAGLERPGGPPSCSGLFEAPPPRKVVKSISEFGGVGDGRTSNTAAFRRAMEYMEKFRGTGGTQLNVPKGRWLTGSFNLTSDFTLFLEDGAVILGSQDPEEWPIIAPLPSYGRGRERLGGRHISLIHGNSLTNVVITGHNGTIDGQGKMWWDLWWNKTLEYTRGHLVELI
;
A
#
# COMPACT_ATOMS: atom_id res chain seq x y z
N MET A 1 -24.72 -86.02 19.11
CA MET A 1 -24.77 -84.63 19.61
C MET A 1 -24.44 -83.75 18.42
N MET A 2 -25.46 -83.15 17.80
CA MET A 2 -25.29 -82.23 16.68
C MET A 2 -25.03 -80.83 17.23
N GLU A 3 -24.03 -80.14 16.71
CA GLU A 3 -24.00 -78.68 16.75
C GLU A 3 -23.68 -78.21 15.34
N GLY A 4 -24.65 -77.54 14.73
CA GLY A 4 -24.68 -77.21 13.32
C GLY A 4 -23.82 -75.99 12.99
N GLU A 5 -22.90 -76.17 12.05
CA GLU A 5 -22.22 -75.06 11.39
C GLU A 5 -23.22 -74.31 10.49
N ASN A 6 -23.36 -73.01 10.71
CA ASN A 6 -24.26 -72.15 9.95
C ASN A 6 -23.70 -71.90 8.53
N PRO A 7 -24.33 -72.44 7.47
CA PRO A 7 -23.82 -72.33 6.10
C PRO A 7 -23.87 -70.90 5.55
N LEU A 8 -24.61 -69.99 6.20
CA LEU A 8 -24.72 -68.59 5.80
C LEU A 8 -23.44 -67.79 6.13
N ALA A 9 -22.71 -68.18 7.18
CA ALA A 9 -21.47 -67.51 7.58
C ALA A 9 -20.31 -67.77 6.61
N ASN A 10 -20.29 -68.95 5.98
CA ASN A 10 -19.24 -69.35 5.03
C ASN A 10 -19.49 -68.82 3.61
N ALA A 11 -20.75 -68.54 3.22
CA ALA A 11 -21.06 -67.90 1.94
C ALA A 11 -20.62 -66.42 1.89
N ILE A 12 -20.57 -65.72 3.04
CA ILE A 12 -20.20 -64.30 3.11
C ILE A 12 -18.67 -64.09 3.05
N ARG A 13 -17.87 -65.09 3.43
CA ARG A 13 -16.39 -64.99 3.40
C ARG A 13 -15.75 -65.23 2.03
N ALA A 14 -16.50 -65.76 1.05
CA ALA A 14 -15.93 -66.20 -0.22
C ALA A 14 -15.87 -65.15 -1.34
N ASN A 15 -16.42 -63.94 -1.15
CA ASN A 15 -16.49 -62.92 -2.22
C ASN A 15 -15.82 -61.57 -1.88
N PHE A 16 -14.85 -61.54 -0.99
CA PHE A 16 -14.03 -60.34 -0.78
C PHE A 16 -12.86 -60.29 -1.76
N THR A 17 -13.14 -59.94 -3.01
CA THR A 17 -12.09 -59.47 -3.93
C THR A 17 -11.51 -58.19 -3.35
N ARG A 18 -10.19 -58.17 -3.11
CA ARG A 18 -9.49 -56.97 -2.65
C ARG A 18 -9.81 -55.81 -3.60
N PRO A 19 -10.41 -54.71 -3.12
CA PRO A 19 -10.75 -53.60 -4.00
C PRO A 19 -9.46 -53.04 -4.60
N SER A 20 -9.49 -52.73 -5.89
CA SER A 20 -8.34 -52.12 -6.54
C SER A 20 -8.06 -50.75 -5.89
N TRP A 21 -6.78 -50.36 -5.86
CA TRP A 21 -6.37 -49.07 -5.30
C TRP A 21 -7.09 -47.89 -5.95
N ALA A 22 -7.47 -48.01 -7.23
CA ALA A 22 -8.25 -47.00 -7.94
C ALA A 22 -9.66 -46.82 -7.34
N PHE A 23 -10.30 -47.91 -6.90
CA PHE A 23 -11.62 -47.87 -6.28
C PHE A 23 -11.57 -47.20 -4.90
N LEU A 24 -10.53 -47.49 -4.11
CA LEU A 24 -10.32 -46.83 -2.81
C LEU A 24 -10.03 -45.33 -2.97
N LEU A 25 -9.23 -44.94 -3.97
CA LEU A 25 -8.96 -43.54 -4.29
C LEU A 25 -10.22 -42.78 -4.74
N LEU A 26 -11.11 -43.42 -5.51
CA LEU A 26 -12.39 -42.82 -5.90
C LEU A 26 -13.33 -42.61 -4.70
N ILE A 27 -13.35 -43.54 -3.74
CA ILE A 27 -14.12 -43.37 -2.51
C ILE A 27 -13.56 -42.22 -1.67
N PHE A 28 -12.24 -42.14 -1.49
CA PHE A 28 -11.61 -41.07 -0.71
C PHE A 28 -11.82 -39.69 -1.35
N THR A 29 -11.71 -39.58 -2.67
CA THR A 29 -11.97 -38.32 -3.39
C THR A 29 -13.44 -37.93 -3.32
N GLY A 30 -14.37 -38.89 -3.45
CA GLY A 30 -15.80 -38.65 -3.26
C GLY A 30 -16.14 -38.16 -1.85
N LEU A 31 -15.56 -38.78 -0.81
CA LEU A 31 -15.73 -38.35 0.59
C LEU A 31 -15.15 -36.95 0.84
N ALA A 32 -14.01 -36.61 0.25
CA ALA A 32 -13.42 -35.27 0.36
C ALA A 32 -14.30 -34.19 -0.30
N VAL A 33 -14.82 -34.44 -1.50
CA VAL A 33 -15.72 -33.51 -2.21
C VAL A 33 -17.05 -33.33 -1.48
N LEU A 34 -17.59 -34.41 -0.90
CA LEU A 34 -18.81 -34.36 -0.09
C LEU A 34 -18.60 -33.58 1.21
N SER A 35 -17.42 -33.69 1.83
CA SER A 35 -17.05 -32.95 3.05
C SER A 35 -16.93 -31.43 2.79
N ILE A 36 -16.49 -31.04 1.59
CA ILE A 36 -16.42 -29.64 1.14
C ILE A 36 -17.81 -29.04 0.91
N HIS A 37 -18.80 -29.84 0.47
CA HIS A 37 -20.17 -29.36 0.26
C HIS A 37 -21.00 -29.26 1.54
N ILE A 38 -20.71 -30.07 2.57
CA ILE A 38 -21.41 -30.02 3.86
C ILE A 38 -21.05 -28.75 4.67
N THR A 39 -19.92 -28.09 4.38
CA THR A 39 -19.50 -26.86 5.07
C THR A 39 -20.06 -25.57 4.47
N ARG A 40 -20.90 -25.62 3.42
CA ARG A 40 -21.56 -24.44 2.82
C ARG A 40 -22.95 -24.13 3.39
N ASN A 41 -23.18 -24.36 4.68
CA ASN A 41 -24.30 -23.74 5.39
C ASN A 41 -23.81 -22.62 6.31
N THR A 42 -23.87 -21.41 5.77
CA THR A 42 -23.78 -20.11 6.44
C THR A 42 -24.78 -20.01 7.58
N ILE A 43 -24.30 -20.05 8.83
CA ILE A 43 -25.01 -19.47 9.98
C ILE A 43 -23.99 -18.70 10.81
N PHE A 44 -23.74 -17.47 10.41
CA PHE A 44 -23.49 -16.36 11.34
C PHE A 44 -24.23 -15.16 10.75
N GLN A 45 -25.45 -14.94 11.23
CA GLN A 45 -26.07 -13.64 11.07
C GLN A 45 -25.31 -12.67 11.99
N LEU A 46 -24.46 -11.83 11.39
CA LEU A 46 -24.02 -10.61 12.03
C LEU A 46 -25.26 -9.72 12.17
N GLY A 47 -25.86 -9.71 13.37
CA GLY A 47 -26.76 -8.63 13.75
C GLY A 47 -26.04 -7.29 13.65
N PRO A 48 -26.76 -6.17 13.44
CA PRO A 48 -26.12 -4.86 13.41
C PRO A 48 -25.46 -4.63 14.77
N ILE A 49 -24.13 -4.49 14.77
CA ILE A 49 -23.38 -4.02 15.92
C ILE A 49 -23.81 -2.57 16.12
N SER A 50 -24.77 -2.36 17.01
CA SER A 50 -25.02 -1.05 17.60
C SER A 50 -23.73 -0.66 18.33
N SER A 51 -23.01 0.31 17.78
CA SER A 51 -21.82 0.89 18.38
C SER A 51 -22.21 1.72 19.60
N GLN A 52 -22.36 1.07 20.75
CA GLN A 52 -22.34 1.71 22.07
C GLN A 52 -21.59 0.76 23.00
N ALA A 53 -20.56 1.13 23.74
CA ALA A 53 -19.98 2.42 24.05
C ALA A 53 -18.48 2.22 24.26
N GLY A 54 -17.68 2.99 23.53
CA GLY A 54 -16.32 3.28 23.96
C GLY A 54 -16.39 4.18 25.19
N LEU A 55 -15.38 4.08 26.05
CA LEU A 55 -15.19 4.90 27.24
C LEU A 55 -15.13 6.40 26.86
N GLU A 56 -16.28 7.06 26.72
CA GLU A 56 -16.38 8.49 26.44
C GLU A 56 -15.85 9.26 27.66
N ARG A 57 -14.66 9.85 27.50
CA ARG A 57 -14.29 11.01 28.31
C ARG A 57 -15.26 12.14 27.93
N PRO A 58 -15.98 12.75 28.88
CA PRO A 58 -16.86 13.87 28.55
C PRO A 58 -16.02 15.02 28.00
N GLY A 59 -16.28 15.44 26.75
CA GLY A 59 -15.74 16.68 26.17
C GLY A 59 -14.57 16.56 25.20
N GLY A 60 -14.16 15.37 24.76
CA GLY A 60 -13.18 15.22 23.68
C GLY A 60 -13.82 15.27 22.28
N PRO A 61 -13.20 15.89 21.26
CA PRO A 61 -13.74 15.85 19.90
C PRO A 61 -13.79 14.40 19.36
N PRO A 62 -14.78 14.06 18.51
CA PRO A 62 -15.01 12.70 17.99
C PRO A 62 -13.88 12.19 17.09
N SER A 63 -12.99 13.08 16.65
CA SER A 63 -11.75 12.74 15.97
C SER A 63 -10.67 13.78 16.28
N CYS A 64 -9.43 13.43 16.00
CA CYS A 64 -8.30 14.36 16.10
C CYS A 64 -8.37 15.53 15.09
N SER A 65 -9.34 15.56 14.17
CA SER A 65 -9.54 16.67 13.22
C SER A 65 -9.75 18.01 13.92
N GLY A 66 -10.39 18.01 15.09
CA GLY A 66 -10.59 19.23 15.90
C GLY A 66 -9.33 19.73 16.60
N LEU A 67 -8.26 18.94 16.63
CA LEU A 67 -6.94 19.34 17.16
C LEU A 67 -6.04 19.91 16.06
N PHE A 68 -6.43 19.81 14.80
CA PHE A 68 -5.66 20.35 13.68
C PHE A 68 -6.06 21.80 13.44
N GLU A 69 -5.25 22.72 13.95
CA GLU A 69 -5.32 24.11 13.53
C GLU A 69 -4.72 24.23 12.13
N ALA A 70 -5.44 24.88 11.21
CA ALA A 70 -4.94 25.05 9.85
C ALA A 70 -3.58 25.75 9.92
N PRO A 71 -2.55 25.23 9.23
CA PRO A 71 -1.23 25.85 9.26
C PRO A 71 -1.35 27.28 8.74
N PRO A 72 -0.58 28.23 9.32
CA PRO A 72 -0.63 29.62 8.89
C PRO A 72 -0.36 29.73 7.39
N PRO A 73 -1.05 30.63 6.67
CA PRO A 73 -0.84 30.79 5.24
C PRO A 73 0.63 31.03 4.92
N ARG A 74 1.13 30.30 3.92
CA ARG A 74 2.51 30.46 3.44
C ARG A 74 2.62 31.77 2.66
N LYS A 75 3.68 32.54 2.88
CA LYS A 75 3.85 33.85 2.22
C LYS A 75 4.08 33.74 0.71
N VAL A 76 4.78 32.70 0.28
CA VAL A 76 5.07 32.47 -1.13
C VAL A 76 4.26 31.29 -1.61
N VAL A 77 3.37 31.53 -2.58
CA VAL A 77 2.56 30.48 -3.21
C VAL A 77 2.93 30.42 -4.69
N LYS A 78 3.19 29.21 -5.18
CA LYS A 78 3.55 28.95 -6.58
C LYS A 78 2.85 27.71 -7.10
N SER A 79 2.59 27.65 -8.39
CA SER A 79 2.10 26.45 -9.07
C SER A 79 3.25 25.66 -9.69
N ILE A 80 3.16 24.33 -9.72
CA ILE A 80 4.14 23.47 -10.41
C ILE A 80 4.27 23.82 -11.90
N SER A 81 3.21 24.34 -12.54
CA SER A 81 3.24 24.80 -13.93
C SER A 81 4.22 25.96 -14.15
N GLU A 82 4.46 26.81 -13.14
CA GLU A 82 5.43 27.91 -13.21
C GLU A 82 6.89 27.41 -13.32
N PHE A 83 7.13 26.15 -12.95
CA PHE A 83 8.44 25.50 -13.03
C PHE A 83 8.57 24.60 -14.26
N GLY A 84 7.65 24.74 -15.22
CA GLY A 84 7.60 23.94 -16.45
C GLY A 84 6.94 22.58 -16.28
N GLY A 85 6.12 22.40 -15.24
CA GLY A 85 5.32 21.20 -15.08
C GLY A 85 4.21 21.09 -16.14
N VAL A 86 3.92 19.87 -16.58
CA VAL A 86 2.86 19.53 -17.53
C VAL A 86 1.98 18.42 -16.94
N GLY A 87 0.69 18.73 -16.75
CA GLY A 87 -0.30 17.88 -16.09
C GLY A 87 -0.99 16.86 -17.01
N ASP A 88 -0.29 16.31 -18.00
CA ASP A 88 -0.82 15.40 -19.04
C ASP A 88 -0.76 13.90 -18.66
N GLY A 89 -0.12 13.56 -17.54
CA GLY A 89 0.09 12.20 -17.05
C GLY A 89 1.15 11.40 -17.80
N ARG A 90 1.92 12.03 -18.69
CA ARG A 90 2.92 11.39 -19.56
C ARG A 90 4.28 12.06 -19.48
N THR A 91 4.30 13.39 -19.40
CA THR A 91 5.53 14.18 -19.28
C THR A 91 6.14 13.99 -17.90
N SER A 92 7.42 13.64 -17.83
CA SER A 92 8.13 13.57 -16.54
C SER A 92 8.33 14.98 -15.97
N ASN A 93 7.76 15.20 -14.79
CA ASN A 93 7.79 16.45 -14.04
C ASN A 93 8.90 16.47 -12.99
N THR A 94 9.75 15.44 -12.93
CA THR A 94 10.81 15.30 -11.92
C THR A 94 11.72 16.52 -11.87
N ALA A 95 12.11 17.05 -13.02
CA ALA A 95 12.91 18.27 -13.09
C ALA A 95 12.13 19.52 -12.67
N ALA A 96 10.82 19.59 -12.94
CA ALA A 96 9.97 20.70 -12.52
C ALA A 96 9.80 20.72 -11.00
N PHE A 97 9.54 19.57 -10.37
CA PHE A 97 9.48 19.45 -8.92
C PHE A 97 10.81 19.83 -8.27
N ARG A 98 11.95 19.36 -8.78
CA ARG A 98 13.28 19.73 -8.25
C ARG A 98 13.54 21.24 -8.31
N ARG A 99 13.28 21.87 -9.46
CA ARG A 99 13.38 23.35 -9.61
C ARG A 99 12.46 24.09 -8.65
N ALA A 100 11.24 23.58 -8.45
CA ALA A 100 10.29 24.16 -7.51
C ALA A 100 10.85 24.12 -6.07
N MET A 101 11.40 22.98 -5.64
CA MET A 101 11.97 22.83 -4.29
C MET A 101 13.20 23.72 -4.10
N GLU A 102 14.11 23.78 -5.08
CA GLU A 102 15.28 24.66 -5.06
C GLU A 102 14.90 26.15 -4.97
N TYR A 103 13.84 26.57 -5.67
CA TYR A 103 13.32 27.93 -5.57
C TYR A 103 12.71 28.20 -4.19
N MET A 104 11.93 27.25 -3.67
CA MET A 104 11.18 27.44 -2.44
C MET A 104 12.02 27.42 -1.17
N GLU A 105 13.12 26.63 -1.14
CA GLU A 105 14.10 26.62 -0.05
C GLU A 105 14.60 28.04 0.29
N LYS A 106 14.69 28.93 -0.71
CA LYS A 106 15.18 30.32 -0.53
C LYS A 106 14.32 31.16 0.43
N PHE A 107 13.10 30.74 0.72
CA PHE A 107 12.16 31.45 1.59
C PHE A 107 11.98 30.77 2.95
N ARG A 108 12.76 29.75 3.26
CA ARG A 108 12.78 29.11 4.59
C ARG A 108 13.00 30.14 5.70
N GLY A 109 12.25 30.03 6.79
CA GLY A 109 12.30 31.00 7.90
C GLY A 109 11.68 32.39 7.61
N THR A 110 11.24 32.68 6.38
CA THR A 110 10.62 33.99 6.04
C THR A 110 9.09 33.98 6.03
N GLY A 111 8.46 32.90 6.51
CA GLY A 111 7.02 32.66 6.42
C GLY A 111 6.63 31.47 5.54
N GLY A 112 7.64 30.76 5.01
CA GLY A 112 7.45 29.50 4.31
C GLY A 112 6.84 29.63 2.92
N THR A 113 6.68 28.47 2.28
CA THR A 113 6.27 28.36 0.88
C THR A 113 5.19 27.31 0.69
N GLN A 114 4.37 27.50 -0.34
CA GLN A 114 3.36 26.55 -0.78
C GLN A 114 3.51 26.27 -2.28
N LEU A 115 3.60 24.99 -2.63
CA LEU A 115 3.52 24.51 -4.01
C LEU A 115 2.13 23.95 -4.27
N ASN A 116 1.39 24.57 -5.18
CA ASN A 116 0.12 24.06 -5.68
C ASN A 116 0.38 23.12 -6.86
N VAL A 117 -0.21 21.93 -6.77
CA VAL A 117 -0.34 20.97 -7.87
C VAL A 117 -1.79 21.08 -8.37
N PRO A 118 -2.03 21.72 -9.52
CA PRO A 118 -3.39 21.95 -9.99
C PRO A 118 -4.01 20.67 -10.55
N LYS A 119 -5.31 20.74 -10.84
CA LYS A 119 -6.04 19.66 -11.52
C LYS A 119 -5.28 19.15 -12.74
N GLY A 120 -5.09 17.83 -12.82
CA GLY A 120 -4.27 17.20 -13.85
C GLY A 120 -3.54 15.97 -13.34
N ARG A 121 -2.76 15.35 -14.22
CA ARG A 121 -1.97 14.15 -13.90
C ARG A 121 -0.48 14.48 -14.02
N TRP A 122 0.28 14.32 -12.95
CA TRP A 122 1.65 14.83 -12.83
C TRP A 122 2.59 13.66 -12.62
N LEU A 123 3.08 13.06 -13.72
CA LEU A 123 4.06 11.98 -13.67
C LEU A 123 5.39 12.51 -13.15
N THR A 124 5.96 11.88 -12.13
CA THR A 124 7.25 12.25 -11.54
C THR A 124 7.87 11.05 -10.83
N GLY A 125 9.19 10.95 -10.86
CA GLY A 125 9.97 10.19 -9.92
C GLY A 125 10.23 11.00 -8.65
N SER A 126 11.28 10.63 -7.93
CA SER A 126 11.51 11.16 -6.59
C SER A 126 11.95 12.63 -6.54
N PHE A 127 11.40 13.35 -5.57
CA PHE A 127 11.81 14.70 -5.21
C PHE A 127 11.85 14.91 -3.68
N ASN A 128 12.76 15.77 -3.23
CA ASN A 128 12.97 16.09 -1.83
C ASN A 128 12.22 17.36 -1.43
N LEU A 129 11.47 17.33 -0.34
CA LEU A 129 10.83 18.50 0.24
C LEU A 129 11.84 19.38 1.02
N THR A 130 11.42 20.62 1.29
CA THR A 130 12.11 21.59 2.16
C THR A 130 11.30 21.86 3.44
N SER A 131 11.88 22.56 4.42
CA SER A 131 11.21 23.01 5.64
C SER A 131 10.31 24.23 5.39
N ASP A 132 9.40 24.52 6.32
CA ASP A 132 8.42 25.60 6.22
C ASP A 132 7.60 25.54 4.91
N PHE A 133 7.21 24.34 4.53
CA PHE A 133 6.70 24.04 3.19
C PHE A 133 5.30 23.44 3.25
N THR A 134 4.48 23.75 2.25
CA THR A 134 3.18 23.12 2.03
C THR A 134 3.10 22.56 0.61
N LEU A 135 2.91 21.26 0.46
CA LEU A 135 2.46 20.66 -0.80
C LEU A 135 0.93 20.69 -0.81
N PHE A 136 0.33 21.43 -1.73
CA PHE A 136 -1.11 21.56 -1.85
C PHE A 136 -1.61 20.90 -3.14
N LEU A 137 -2.40 19.83 -3.04
CA LEU A 137 -3.01 19.18 -4.20
C LEU A 137 -4.44 19.69 -4.39
N GLU A 138 -4.70 20.34 -5.52
CA GLU A 138 -6.04 20.81 -5.86
C GLU A 138 -6.99 19.64 -6.19
N ASP A 139 -8.30 19.91 -6.24
CA ASP A 139 -9.30 18.92 -6.62
C ASP A 139 -9.02 18.36 -8.02
N GLY A 140 -8.98 17.03 -8.11
CA GLY A 140 -8.63 16.32 -9.33
C GLY A 140 -7.15 16.38 -9.72
N ALA A 141 -6.26 16.86 -8.86
CA ALA A 141 -4.82 16.71 -9.04
C ALA A 141 -4.39 15.27 -8.67
N VAL A 142 -3.58 14.65 -9.54
CA VAL A 142 -3.04 13.30 -9.32
C VAL A 142 -1.53 13.32 -9.56
N ILE A 143 -0.74 13.15 -8.51
CA ILE A 143 0.71 12.88 -8.65
C ILE A 143 0.87 11.39 -8.96
N LEU A 144 1.61 11.07 -10.03
CA LEU A 144 1.85 9.70 -10.49
C LEU A 144 3.32 9.33 -10.32
N GLY A 145 3.60 8.21 -9.65
CA GLY A 145 4.95 7.69 -9.50
C GLY A 145 5.50 7.10 -10.80
N SER A 146 6.65 7.61 -11.26
CA SER A 146 7.30 7.14 -12.49
C SER A 146 7.50 5.62 -12.53
N GLN A 147 7.25 5.03 -13.70
CA GLN A 147 7.54 3.61 -13.99
C GLN A 147 8.95 3.41 -14.57
N ASP A 148 9.78 4.46 -14.58
CA ASP A 148 11.19 4.38 -14.96
C ASP A 148 12.06 4.20 -13.71
N PRO A 149 12.76 3.06 -13.53
CA PRO A 149 13.66 2.82 -12.41
C PRO A 149 14.77 3.87 -12.24
N GLU A 150 15.21 4.52 -13.32
CA GLU A 150 16.28 5.54 -13.28
C GLU A 150 15.84 6.81 -12.55
N GLU A 151 14.54 7.07 -12.44
CA GLU A 151 14.01 8.21 -11.68
C GLU A 151 13.94 7.98 -10.16
N TRP A 152 14.44 6.83 -9.68
CA TRP A 152 14.43 6.42 -8.27
C TRP A 152 15.86 6.19 -7.75
N PRO A 153 16.61 7.26 -7.43
CA PRO A 153 17.97 7.16 -6.91
C PRO A 153 18.11 6.18 -5.74
N ILE A 154 19.25 5.47 -5.70
CA ILE A 154 19.60 4.60 -4.59
C ILE A 154 20.22 5.43 -3.46
N ILE A 155 19.62 5.34 -2.27
CA ILE A 155 20.10 5.97 -1.04
C ILE A 155 20.46 4.93 0.01
N ALA A 156 21.16 5.38 1.04
CA ALA A 156 21.55 4.53 2.16
C ALA A 156 20.31 3.92 2.85
N PRO A 157 20.44 2.71 3.43
CA PRO A 157 19.39 2.16 4.28
C PRO A 157 19.13 3.08 5.48
N LEU A 158 17.93 3.01 6.04
CA LEU A 158 17.61 3.79 7.24
C LEU A 158 18.52 3.36 8.40
N PRO A 159 19.05 4.32 9.19
CA PRO A 159 19.92 4.02 10.33
C PRO A 159 19.32 3.01 11.32
N SER A 160 18.00 3.04 11.49
CA SER A 160 17.26 2.14 12.40
C SER A 160 17.32 0.66 12.01
N TYR A 161 17.48 0.34 10.72
CA TYR A 161 17.54 -1.04 10.23
C TYR A 161 18.96 -1.54 9.99
N GLY A 162 19.93 -0.64 9.77
CA GLY A 162 21.34 -0.97 9.50
C GLY A 162 21.60 -1.71 8.17
N ARG A 163 20.55 -2.11 7.45
CA ARG A 163 20.57 -2.78 6.15
C ARG A 163 19.26 -2.50 5.39
N GLY A 164 19.25 -2.78 4.10
CA GLY A 164 18.00 -2.80 3.33
C GLY A 164 17.04 -3.89 3.84
N ARG A 165 15.74 -3.61 3.76
CA ARG A 165 14.68 -4.43 4.36
C ARG A 165 14.36 -5.65 3.52
N GLU A 166 14.28 -5.49 2.19
CA GLU A 166 14.01 -6.55 1.22
C GLU A 166 15.27 -7.14 0.58
N ARG A 167 16.31 -6.31 0.46
CA ARG A 167 17.59 -6.63 -0.19
C ARG A 167 18.74 -6.04 0.60
N LEU A 168 19.92 -6.63 0.47
CA LEU A 168 21.14 -6.09 1.06
C LEU A 168 21.57 -4.82 0.32
N GLY A 169 22.28 -3.93 1.02
CA GLY A 169 22.75 -2.67 0.45
C GLY A 169 21.75 -1.52 0.57
N GLY A 170 21.74 -0.65 -0.44
CA GLY A 170 20.90 0.55 -0.50
C GLY A 170 19.43 0.27 -0.80
N ARG A 171 18.67 1.34 -0.95
CA ARG A 171 17.24 1.34 -1.26
C ARG A 171 16.90 2.44 -2.26
N HIS A 172 15.86 2.22 -3.06
CA HIS A 172 15.24 3.31 -3.80
C HIS A 172 14.67 4.35 -2.82
N ILE A 173 14.89 5.62 -3.12
CA ILE A 173 14.28 6.75 -2.40
C ILE A 173 12.74 6.74 -2.53
N SER A 174 12.03 7.36 -1.59
CA SER A 174 10.57 7.51 -1.68
C SER A 174 10.15 8.50 -2.78
N LEU A 175 8.89 8.43 -3.22
CA LEU A 175 8.35 9.36 -4.22
C LEU A 175 8.40 10.80 -3.71
N ILE A 176 7.88 11.00 -2.49
CA ILE A 176 8.00 12.24 -1.74
C ILE A 176 8.93 11.95 -0.56
N HIS A 177 10.11 12.56 -0.59
CA HIS A 177 11.15 12.33 0.41
C HIS A 177 11.45 13.60 1.20
N GLY A 178 11.82 13.45 2.47
CA GLY A 178 12.21 14.55 3.33
C GLY A 178 13.15 14.05 4.43
N ASN A 179 14.21 14.80 4.71
CA ASN A 179 15.13 14.51 5.79
C ASN A 179 15.37 15.77 6.62
N SER A 180 15.28 15.65 7.95
CA SER A 180 15.52 16.71 8.92
C SER A 180 14.65 17.95 8.64
N LEU A 181 13.38 17.70 8.31
CA LEU A 181 12.41 18.73 7.95
C LEU A 181 11.65 19.23 9.17
N THR A 182 11.39 20.54 9.19
CA THR A 182 10.51 21.18 10.18
C THR A 182 9.35 21.84 9.47
N ASN A 183 8.15 21.76 10.06
CA ASN A 183 6.97 22.51 9.60
C ASN A 183 6.58 22.21 8.13
N VAL A 184 6.36 20.93 7.83
CA VAL A 184 5.95 20.45 6.50
C VAL A 184 4.51 19.99 6.53
N VAL A 185 3.74 20.40 5.53
CA VAL A 185 2.32 20.07 5.39
C VAL A 185 2.09 19.49 4.00
N ILE A 186 1.41 18.36 3.91
CA ILE A 186 0.86 17.83 2.66
C ILE A 186 -0.66 17.84 2.83
N THR A 187 -1.34 18.66 2.03
CA THR A 187 -2.79 18.88 2.14
C THR A 187 -3.39 19.17 0.77
N GLY A 188 -4.68 19.47 0.71
CA GLY A 188 -5.35 19.72 -0.55
C GLY A 188 -6.85 19.60 -0.47
N HIS A 189 -7.51 19.92 -1.59
CA HIS A 189 -8.94 19.71 -1.77
C HIS A 189 -9.17 18.38 -2.50
N ASN A 190 -8.95 17.25 -1.83
CA ASN A 190 -9.21 15.92 -2.41
C ASN A 190 -8.32 15.56 -3.63
N GLY A 191 -7.06 16.00 -3.62
CA GLY A 191 -6.04 15.51 -4.54
C GLY A 191 -5.54 14.11 -4.19
N THR A 192 -4.87 13.45 -5.14
CA THR A 192 -4.39 12.06 -5.01
C THR A 192 -2.89 11.95 -5.25
N ILE A 193 -2.22 11.10 -4.47
CA ILE A 193 -0.85 10.64 -4.72
C ILE A 193 -0.91 9.14 -5.03
N ASP A 194 -0.68 8.79 -6.29
CA ASP A 194 -0.68 7.42 -6.78
C ASP A 194 0.77 7.00 -7.13
N GLY A 195 1.35 6.15 -6.28
CA GLY A 195 2.73 5.68 -6.46
C GLY A 195 2.92 4.67 -7.60
N GLN A 196 1.85 4.24 -8.28
CA GLN A 196 1.90 3.27 -9.37
C GLN A 196 2.73 2.01 -9.04
N GLY A 197 2.50 1.44 -7.86
CA GLY A 197 3.43 0.46 -7.26
C GLY A 197 3.55 -0.90 -7.95
N LYS A 198 2.80 -1.15 -9.04
CA LYS A 198 2.80 -2.44 -9.75
C LYS A 198 4.20 -2.83 -10.24
N MET A 199 4.95 -1.89 -10.83
CA MET A 199 6.33 -2.12 -11.27
C MET A 199 7.19 -2.75 -10.17
N TRP A 200 7.09 -2.22 -8.94
CA TRP A 200 7.88 -2.72 -7.81
C TRP A 200 7.53 -4.15 -7.41
N TRP A 201 6.25 -4.52 -7.51
CA TRP A 201 5.80 -5.89 -7.23
C TRP A 201 6.21 -6.86 -8.34
N ASP A 202 6.17 -6.42 -9.59
CA ASP A 202 6.63 -7.22 -10.73
C ASP A 202 8.12 -7.51 -10.62
N LEU A 203 8.96 -6.51 -10.31
CA LEU A 203 10.39 -6.69 -10.04
C LEU A 203 10.65 -7.66 -8.88
N TRP A 204 9.85 -7.55 -7.81
CA TRP A 204 9.97 -8.43 -6.64
C TRP A 204 9.63 -9.89 -6.97
N TRP A 205 8.50 -10.15 -7.64
CA TRP A 205 8.08 -11.52 -7.99
C TRP A 205 8.93 -12.15 -9.08
N ASN A 206 9.44 -11.35 -10.01
CA ASN A 206 10.37 -11.83 -11.04
C ASN A 206 11.80 -12.02 -10.51
N LYS A 207 12.05 -11.71 -9.22
CA LYS A 207 13.37 -11.80 -8.57
C LYS A 207 14.45 -10.94 -9.23
N THR A 208 14.04 -9.87 -9.92
CA THR A 208 14.92 -8.89 -10.56
C THR A 208 15.08 -7.61 -9.75
N LEU A 209 14.40 -7.50 -8.60
CA LEU A 209 14.60 -6.40 -7.66
C LEU A 209 15.98 -6.50 -7.01
N GLU A 210 16.88 -5.59 -7.38
CA GLU A 210 18.24 -5.49 -6.83
C GLU A 210 18.29 -4.76 -5.48
N TYR A 211 17.60 -3.62 -5.38
CA TYR A 211 17.59 -2.78 -4.18
C TYR A 211 16.22 -2.77 -3.49
N THR A 212 16.21 -2.45 -2.20
CA THR A 212 14.97 -2.31 -1.43
C THR A 212 14.07 -1.23 -2.06
N ARG A 213 12.75 -1.50 -2.12
CA ARG A 213 11.76 -0.59 -2.74
C ARG A 213 11.61 0.69 -1.92
N GLY A 214 11.29 1.78 -2.60
CA GLY A 214 10.97 3.06 -1.96
C GLY A 214 9.56 3.08 -1.34
N HIS A 215 9.37 3.96 -0.37
CA HIS A 215 8.05 4.28 0.18
C HIS A 215 7.31 5.30 -0.69
N LEU A 216 5.99 5.45 -0.50
CA LEU A 216 5.25 6.52 -1.17
C LEU A 216 5.66 7.89 -0.61
N VAL A 217 5.66 8.02 0.71
CA VAL A 217 6.08 9.22 1.43
C VAL A 217 7.00 8.78 2.56
N GLU A 218 8.11 9.47 2.72
CA GLU A 218 9.07 9.23 3.79
C GLU A 218 9.62 10.58 4.27
N LEU A 219 9.31 10.94 5.51
CA LEU A 219 9.79 12.14 6.18
C LEU A 219 10.55 11.70 7.44
N ILE A 220 11.86 11.88 7.43
CA ILE A 220 12.81 11.37 8.44
C ILE A 220 13.33 12.54 9.28
#